data_AF-A0A261AQ97-F1
#
_entry.id   AF-A0A261AQ97-F1
#
_cell.length_a   1.000
_cell.length_b   1.000
_cell.length_c   1.000
_cell.angle_alpha   90.00
_cell.angle_beta   90.00
_cell.angle_gamma   90.00
#
_symmetry.space_group_name_H-M   'P 1'
#
loop_
_entity.id
_entity.type
_entity.pdbx_description
1 polymer ?
#
loop_
_entity_poly.entity_id
_entity_poly.type
_entity_poly.pdbx_seq_one_letter_code
_entity_poly.pdbx_strand_id
1 'polypeptide(L)'
;MRSIDNFFFTASIFLHVDSIGNSQNTCVLPEYDIWHPDIKKVLTAKFPTNNCDKSFEPWTQLVNSTWRVVNEEAELCLARCIEGVRASREVTFGKWMTPGYVDCEFLETVCWENGEEVYGYIHTQILPNTGMAKRSLPKFLKYFQSEFNGIQFPYVNRVGENSHPNGVSLWFGKSVESGQKVSGERIDADWNAVNKCHRYIDNETHLFKQFKDHGYTTLLTEDWMVELMDSYPFCKGFLDKPVDHMFRPFTSVFERVGMDITRQHLEGHLCREIHEAAMEYWEQAMNTYRDRPLFAFTWLIDLAHEYPDGPVRFDDYLTQFFERNREILDDSFIFISGDHGIRVGDHITSEIGSFERNNPFLGISVPKKFQDERNGMLEVMRLNSNQLQTHFDTRATLLDILMVKKTKVKDENLKMRLGQKVLDHLKNDQFP
;
A
#
# COMPACT_ATOMS: atom_id res chain seq x y z
N MET A 1 -15.37 -87.50 19.26
CA MET A 1 -15.27 -86.60 20.44
C MET A 1 -14.41 -85.43 20.02
N ARG A 2 -14.98 -84.21 19.99
CA ARG A 2 -14.29 -82.97 19.66
C ARG A 2 -13.43 -82.57 20.85
N SER A 3 -12.12 -82.47 20.68
CA SER A 3 -11.22 -81.86 21.66
C SER A 3 -10.82 -80.47 21.18
N ILE A 4 -10.59 -79.61 22.16
CA ILE A 4 -10.64 -78.15 22.12
C ILE A 4 -9.31 -77.61 21.60
N ASP A 5 -9.30 -77.08 20.39
CA ASP A 5 -8.27 -76.15 19.93
C ASP A 5 -8.84 -74.74 20.05
N ASN A 6 -8.51 -74.07 21.15
CA ASN A 6 -8.74 -72.63 21.34
C ASN A 6 -7.58 -72.06 22.16
N PHE A 7 -6.39 -71.97 21.55
CA PHE A 7 -5.36 -71.04 22.01
C PHE A 7 -5.58 -69.72 21.28
N PHE A 8 -6.32 -68.82 21.92
CA PHE A 8 -6.31 -67.39 21.59
C PHE A 8 -4.90 -66.85 21.86
N PHE A 9 -4.05 -66.78 20.86
CA PHE A 9 -2.94 -65.84 20.88
C PHE A 9 -3.52 -64.46 20.61
N THR A 10 -3.84 -63.72 21.68
CA THR A 10 -4.01 -62.28 21.59
C THR A 10 -2.67 -61.70 21.17
N ALA A 11 -2.56 -61.24 19.92
CA ALA A 11 -1.45 -60.41 19.50
C ALA A 11 -1.36 -59.23 20.48
N SER A 12 -0.17 -59.02 21.05
CA SER A 12 0.03 -57.93 22.00
C SER A 12 -0.27 -56.59 21.30
N ILE A 13 -1.11 -55.76 21.91
CA ILE A 13 -1.43 -54.39 21.47
C ILE A 13 -0.27 -53.39 21.67
N PHE A 14 0.96 -53.88 21.82
CA PHE A 14 2.16 -53.10 22.08
C PHE A 14 3.29 -53.57 21.16
N LEU A 15 3.97 -52.62 20.51
CA LEU A 15 5.07 -52.86 19.55
C LEU A 15 6.26 -53.62 20.17
N HIS A 16 6.48 -53.44 21.47
CA HIS A 16 7.55 -54.10 22.21
C HIS A 16 7.01 -54.60 23.55
N VAL A 17 6.98 -55.91 23.77
CA VAL A 17 6.61 -56.50 25.06
C VAL A 17 7.88 -56.85 25.80
N ASP A 18 8.07 -56.29 26.99
CA ASP A 18 9.19 -56.64 27.86
C ASP A 18 9.04 -58.09 28.35
N SER A 19 9.88 -58.98 27.82
CA SER A 19 9.96 -60.40 28.22
C SER A 19 10.85 -60.63 29.44
N ILE A 20 11.50 -59.58 29.96
CA ILE A 20 12.58 -59.65 30.96
C ILE A 20 12.18 -59.01 32.31
N GLY A 21 11.05 -58.27 32.35
CA GLY A 21 10.44 -57.75 33.58
C GLY A 21 11.16 -56.54 34.18
N ASN A 22 11.93 -55.80 33.39
CA ASN A 22 12.65 -54.60 33.82
C ASN A 22 12.08 -53.35 33.13
N SER A 23 11.20 -52.65 33.84
CA SER A 23 10.50 -51.45 33.37
C SER A 23 11.40 -50.24 33.05
N GLN A 24 12.70 -50.29 33.33
CA GLN A 24 13.65 -49.22 33.00
C GLN A 24 14.35 -49.38 31.64
N ASN A 25 14.29 -50.56 31.00
CA ASN A 25 15.03 -50.83 29.76
C ASN A 25 14.18 -50.92 28.49
N THR A 26 12.84 -50.90 28.60
CA THR A 26 11.95 -51.07 27.45
C THR A 26 10.86 -50.00 27.45
N CYS A 27 10.83 -49.15 26.44
CA CYS A 27 9.71 -48.23 26.20
C CYS A 27 8.62 -48.98 25.44
N VAL A 28 7.62 -49.46 26.18
CA VAL A 28 6.48 -50.21 25.63
C VAL A 28 5.47 -49.21 25.04
N LEU A 29 5.52 -49.00 23.73
CA LEU A 29 4.60 -48.13 23.01
C LEU A 29 3.35 -48.92 22.59
N PRO A 30 2.13 -48.51 23.01
CA PRO A 30 0.90 -49.11 22.51
C PRO A 30 0.73 -48.83 21.02
N GLU A 31 0.30 -49.83 20.27
CA GLU A 31 -0.29 -49.59 18.95
C GLU A 31 -1.72 -49.13 19.14
N TYR A 32 -1.94 -47.83 18.93
CA TYR A 32 -3.29 -47.25 18.95
C TYR A 32 -3.99 -47.55 17.62
N ASP A 33 -4.91 -48.51 17.62
CA ASP A 33 -5.91 -48.61 16.55
C ASP A 33 -6.96 -47.50 16.75
N ILE A 34 -6.78 -46.37 16.05
CA ILE A 34 -7.75 -45.26 16.04
C ILE A 34 -9.13 -45.67 15.50
N TRP A 35 -9.25 -46.86 14.92
CA TRP A 35 -10.49 -47.48 14.45
C TRP A 35 -10.93 -48.67 15.30
N HIS A 36 -10.40 -48.81 16.51
CA HIS A 36 -10.79 -49.85 17.45
C HIS A 36 -12.32 -49.86 17.62
N PRO A 37 -12.97 -51.04 17.74
CA PRO A 37 -14.43 -51.14 17.88
C PRO A 37 -15.01 -50.25 18.97
N ASP A 38 -14.28 -50.00 20.06
CA ASP A 38 -14.73 -49.11 21.15
C ASP A 38 -14.65 -47.62 20.79
N ILE A 39 -13.70 -47.19 19.95
CA ILE A 39 -13.66 -45.83 19.40
C ILE A 39 -14.79 -45.66 18.37
N LYS A 40 -15.00 -46.65 17.51
CA LYS A 40 -16.12 -46.65 16.52
C LYS A 40 -17.49 -46.47 17.17
N LYS A 41 -17.71 -46.98 18.40
CA LYS A 41 -18.97 -46.81 19.14
C LYS A 41 -19.26 -45.35 19.53
N VAL A 42 -18.23 -44.51 19.66
CA VAL A 42 -18.37 -43.10 20.10
C VAL A 42 -18.19 -42.08 18.98
N LEU A 43 -17.72 -42.52 17.80
CA LEU A 43 -17.63 -41.69 16.61
C LEU A 43 -19.03 -41.40 16.05
N THR A 44 -19.67 -40.35 16.57
CA THR A 44 -20.91 -39.81 16.00
C THR A 44 -20.54 -38.76 14.94
N ALA A 45 -20.62 -39.15 13.67
CA ALA A 45 -20.40 -38.21 12.60
C ALA A 45 -21.57 -37.22 12.54
N LYS A 46 -21.32 -35.95 12.91
CA LYS A 46 -22.29 -34.87 12.81
C LYS A 46 -22.14 -34.18 11.46
N PHE A 47 -23.08 -34.41 10.56
CA PHE A 47 -23.14 -33.77 9.25
C PHE A 47 -24.28 -32.75 9.22
N PRO A 48 -24.05 -31.50 9.66
CA PRO A 48 -25.09 -30.47 9.73
C PRO A 48 -25.66 -30.10 8.36
N THR A 49 -24.99 -30.49 7.27
CA THR A 49 -25.38 -30.18 5.89
C THR A 49 -26.19 -31.28 5.20
N ASN A 50 -26.48 -32.40 5.86
CA ASN A 50 -27.20 -33.51 5.21
C ASN A 50 -28.60 -33.13 4.73
N ASN A 51 -29.24 -32.18 5.40
CA ASN A 51 -30.57 -31.66 5.05
C ASN A 51 -30.52 -30.18 4.67
N CYS A 52 -29.41 -29.69 4.10
CA CYS A 52 -29.33 -28.30 3.68
C CYS A 52 -30.22 -28.00 2.46
N ASP A 53 -30.74 -26.78 2.41
CA ASP A 53 -31.38 -26.26 1.20
C ASP A 53 -30.30 -25.94 0.15
N LYS A 54 -30.35 -26.66 -0.98
CA LYS A 54 -29.41 -26.48 -2.09
C LYS A 54 -29.83 -25.38 -3.07
N SER A 55 -31.03 -24.84 -2.92
CA SER A 55 -31.56 -23.75 -3.74
C SER A 55 -31.40 -22.36 -3.10
N PHE A 56 -30.88 -22.32 -1.87
CA PHE A 56 -30.64 -21.08 -1.16
C PHE A 56 -29.60 -20.20 -1.86
N GLU A 57 -30.01 -18.98 -2.18
CA GLU A 57 -29.13 -17.91 -2.67
C GLU A 57 -29.06 -16.79 -1.60
N PRO A 58 -27.86 -16.29 -1.25
CA PRO A 58 -27.73 -15.20 -0.28
C PRO A 58 -28.49 -13.93 -0.72
N TRP A 59 -29.23 -13.30 0.20
CA TRP A 59 -29.94 -12.03 -0.07
C TRP A 59 -29.01 -10.83 -0.19
N THR A 60 -27.77 -10.97 0.25
CA THR A 60 -26.74 -9.93 0.21
C THR A 60 -25.46 -10.46 -0.41
N GLN A 61 -24.66 -9.57 -0.99
CA GLN A 61 -23.41 -9.94 -1.67
C GLN A 61 -22.31 -8.93 -1.34
N LEU A 62 -21.10 -9.41 -1.10
CA LEU A 62 -19.88 -8.61 -1.00
C LEU A 62 -18.94 -8.92 -2.18
N VAL A 63 -18.64 -7.93 -3.02
CA VAL A 63 -17.70 -8.06 -4.14
C VAL A 63 -16.81 -6.82 -4.18
N ASN A 64 -15.49 -7.00 -4.22
CA ASN A 64 -14.51 -5.92 -4.30
C ASN A 64 -14.78 -4.80 -3.27
N SER A 65 -14.93 -5.20 -2.01
CA SER A 65 -15.18 -4.29 -0.88
C SER A 65 -16.46 -3.46 -1.01
N THR A 66 -17.40 -3.85 -1.87
CA THR A 66 -18.71 -3.22 -2.01
C THR A 66 -19.78 -4.24 -1.71
N TRP A 67 -20.63 -3.95 -0.71
CA TRP A 67 -21.73 -4.83 -0.34
C TRP A 67 -23.06 -4.28 -0.86
N ARG A 68 -23.95 -5.19 -1.28
CA ARG A 68 -25.26 -4.86 -1.84
C ARG A 68 -26.31 -5.88 -1.42
N VAL A 69 -27.57 -5.45 -1.45
CA VAL A 69 -28.74 -6.33 -1.37
C VAL A 69 -29.04 -6.83 -2.79
N VAL A 70 -29.20 -8.14 -2.94
CA VAL A 70 -29.50 -8.80 -4.23
C VAL A 70 -30.88 -9.43 -4.26
N ASN A 71 -31.55 -9.55 -3.10
CA ASN A 71 -32.95 -9.96 -3.04
C ASN A 71 -33.87 -8.73 -3.12
N GLU A 72 -34.76 -8.70 -4.10
CA GLU A 72 -35.73 -7.61 -4.32
C GLU A 72 -36.86 -7.59 -3.29
N GLU A 73 -37.11 -8.72 -2.61
CA GLU A 73 -38.14 -8.85 -1.57
C GLU A 73 -37.69 -8.33 -0.21
N ALA A 74 -36.39 -8.05 -0.02
CA ALA A 74 -35.85 -7.62 1.26
C ALA A 74 -36.19 -6.14 1.55
N GLU A 75 -36.91 -5.89 2.64
CA GLU A 75 -37.35 -4.53 3.02
C GLU A 75 -36.19 -3.66 3.56
N LEU A 76 -35.62 -4.03 4.71
CA LEU A 76 -34.55 -3.28 5.37
C LEU A 76 -33.36 -4.19 5.63
N CYS A 77 -32.25 -4.00 4.91
CA CYS A 77 -30.98 -4.67 5.20
C CYS A 77 -29.91 -3.66 5.63
N LEU A 78 -29.20 -3.97 6.69
CA LEU A 78 -28.05 -3.20 7.17
C LEU A 78 -26.85 -4.13 7.34
N ALA A 79 -25.65 -3.55 7.28
CA ALA A 79 -24.41 -4.26 7.55
C ALA A 79 -23.61 -3.59 8.66
N ARG A 80 -22.71 -4.34 9.29
CA ARG A 80 -21.69 -3.79 10.20
C ARG A 80 -20.40 -4.60 10.10
N CYS A 81 -19.28 -3.92 10.26
CA CYS A 81 -17.97 -4.56 10.33
C CYS A 81 -17.76 -5.26 11.67
N ILE A 82 -17.06 -6.40 11.61
CA ILE A 82 -16.63 -7.17 12.78
C ILE A 82 -15.11 -7.20 12.79
N GLU A 83 -14.52 -6.82 13.91
CA GLU A 83 -13.07 -6.88 14.12
C GLU A 83 -12.74 -7.75 15.34
N GLY A 84 -11.70 -8.58 15.22
CA GLY A 84 -11.23 -9.41 16.32
C GLY A 84 -10.38 -8.62 17.32
N VAL A 85 -10.59 -8.85 18.62
CA VAL A 85 -9.75 -8.25 19.66
C VAL A 85 -8.55 -9.17 19.93
N ARG A 86 -7.41 -8.89 19.29
CA ARG A 86 -6.18 -9.70 19.36
C ARG A 86 -6.50 -11.18 19.00
N ALA A 87 -5.83 -12.14 19.64
CA ALA A 87 -6.11 -13.58 19.50
C ALA A 87 -7.18 -14.09 20.49
N SER A 88 -8.03 -13.20 21.02
CA SER A 88 -9.08 -13.58 21.96
C SER A 88 -10.33 -14.07 21.23
N ARG A 89 -11.36 -14.47 22.00
CA ARG A 89 -12.70 -14.79 21.48
C ARG A 89 -13.61 -13.56 21.37
N GLU A 90 -13.10 -12.38 21.72
CA GLU A 90 -13.86 -11.13 21.73
C GLU A 90 -13.80 -10.44 20.36
N VAL A 91 -14.90 -9.78 20.01
CA VAL A 91 -15.03 -8.99 18.78
C VAL A 91 -15.59 -7.61 19.09
N THR A 92 -15.19 -6.62 18.29
CA THR A 92 -15.78 -5.28 18.30
C THR A 92 -16.69 -5.12 17.08
N PHE A 93 -17.87 -4.55 17.32
CA PHE A 93 -18.87 -4.29 16.28
C PHE A 93 -18.83 -2.83 15.85
N GLY A 94 -18.76 -2.62 14.54
CA GLY A 94 -18.95 -1.32 13.92
C GLY A 94 -20.41 -0.82 14.01
N LYS A 95 -20.62 0.42 13.55
CA LYS A 95 -21.97 0.98 13.38
C LYS A 95 -22.68 0.31 12.20
N TRP A 96 -24.01 0.18 12.31
CA TRP A 96 -24.85 -0.24 11.19
C TRP A 96 -24.77 0.76 10.04
N MET A 97 -24.69 0.24 8.82
CA MET A 97 -24.59 1.00 7.58
C MET A 97 -25.49 0.42 6.49
N THR A 98 -25.86 1.26 5.53
CA THR A 98 -26.60 0.90 4.31
C THR A 98 -25.64 0.33 3.24
N PRO A 99 -26.17 -0.29 2.16
CA PRO A 99 -25.36 -0.79 1.05
C PRO A 99 -24.32 0.20 0.54
N GLY A 100 -23.11 -0.28 0.27
CA GLY A 100 -21.99 0.56 -0.13
C GLY A 100 -20.61 -0.06 0.10
N TYR A 101 -19.59 0.78 0.10
CA TYR A 101 -18.21 0.36 0.33
C TYR A 101 -17.95 0.00 1.80
N VAL A 102 -17.14 -1.04 2.04
CA VAL A 102 -16.74 -1.55 3.35
C VAL A 102 -15.26 -1.90 3.38
N ASP A 103 -14.56 -1.44 4.42
CA ASP A 103 -13.14 -1.68 4.66
C ASP A 103 -12.94 -2.57 5.88
N CYS A 104 -13.52 -3.76 5.85
CA CYS A 104 -13.33 -4.79 6.87
C CYS A 104 -13.34 -6.20 6.27
N GLU A 105 -12.56 -7.11 6.86
CA GLU A 105 -12.47 -8.49 6.39
C GLU A 105 -13.75 -9.29 6.66
N PHE A 106 -14.42 -9.01 7.78
CA PHE A 106 -15.64 -9.68 8.18
C PHE A 106 -16.79 -8.67 8.24
N LEU A 107 -17.83 -8.91 7.45
CA LEU A 107 -19.01 -8.07 7.36
C LEU A 107 -20.25 -8.89 7.68
N GLU A 108 -20.96 -8.52 8.74
CA GLU A 108 -22.27 -9.10 9.04
C GLU A 108 -23.36 -8.26 8.37
N THR A 109 -24.24 -8.92 7.64
CA THR A 109 -25.45 -8.35 7.07
C THR A 109 -26.67 -8.98 7.72
N VAL A 110 -27.66 -8.15 8.03
CA VAL A 110 -28.93 -8.59 8.61
C VAL A 110 -30.06 -7.85 7.90
N CYS A 111 -31.16 -8.54 7.64
CA CYS A 111 -32.38 -7.95 7.10
C CYS A 111 -33.56 -8.15 8.06
N TRP A 112 -34.43 -7.15 8.12
CA TRP A 112 -35.59 -7.11 8.99
C TRP A 112 -36.88 -6.92 8.21
N GLU A 113 -37.94 -7.58 8.66
CA GLU A 113 -39.34 -7.34 8.25
C GLU A 113 -40.18 -7.16 9.51
N ASN A 114 -41.00 -6.10 9.58
CA ASN A 114 -41.83 -5.79 10.75
C ASN A 114 -41.09 -5.76 12.11
N GLY A 115 -39.77 -5.51 12.09
CA GLY A 115 -38.91 -5.48 13.28
C GLY A 115 -38.34 -6.84 13.71
N GLU A 116 -38.61 -7.92 12.97
CA GLU A 116 -38.03 -9.25 13.20
C GLU A 116 -36.89 -9.54 12.21
N GLU A 117 -35.85 -10.23 12.67
CA GLU A 117 -34.72 -10.67 11.85
C GLU A 117 -35.16 -11.83 10.95
N VAL A 118 -35.20 -11.59 9.64
CA VAL A 118 -35.62 -12.60 8.65
C VAL A 118 -34.46 -13.21 7.89
N TYR A 119 -33.30 -12.55 7.89
CA TYR A 119 -32.09 -13.01 7.20
C TYR A 119 -30.83 -12.50 7.91
N GLY A 120 -29.79 -13.34 7.96
CA GLY A 120 -28.46 -12.98 8.45
C GLY A 120 -27.38 -13.71 7.67
N TYR A 121 -26.29 -13.01 7.34
CA TYR A 121 -25.16 -13.59 6.61
C TYR A 121 -23.85 -12.90 6.98
N ILE A 122 -22.77 -13.67 7.03
CA ILE A 122 -21.42 -13.13 7.25
C ILE A 122 -20.65 -13.26 5.95
N HIS A 123 -20.32 -12.12 5.37
CA HIS A 123 -19.41 -12.04 4.24
C HIS A 123 -17.97 -11.99 4.72
N THR A 124 -17.08 -12.55 3.92
CA THR A 124 -15.63 -12.48 4.15
C THR A 124 -14.94 -11.93 2.93
N GLN A 125 -13.90 -11.14 3.16
CA GLN A 125 -12.94 -10.72 2.17
C GLN A 125 -11.56 -10.66 2.83
N ILE A 126 -10.50 -10.84 2.05
CA ILE A 126 -9.15 -10.58 2.54
C ILE A 126 -8.80 -9.17 2.10
N LEU A 127 -8.51 -8.31 3.07
CA LEU A 127 -8.00 -6.98 2.81
C LEU A 127 -6.50 -7.02 3.01
N PRO A 128 -5.69 -6.95 1.93
CA PRO A 128 -4.26 -6.83 2.10
C PRO A 128 -3.95 -5.52 2.85
N ASN A 129 -3.62 -5.67 4.13
CA ASN A 129 -3.10 -4.60 4.96
C ASN A 129 -1.61 -4.51 4.73
N THR A 130 -1.21 -3.85 3.66
CA THR A 130 0.18 -3.84 3.23
C THR A 130 0.63 -2.40 3.02
N GLY A 131 1.00 -1.75 4.12
CA GLY A 131 1.71 -0.47 4.04
C GLY A 131 1.55 0.42 5.28
N MET A 132 2.65 1.07 5.65
CA MET A 132 2.72 2.08 6.71
C MET A 132 1.65 3.17 6.59
N ALA A 133 1.33 3.59 5.36
CA ALA A 133 0.32 4.61 5.09
C ALA A 133 -1.08 4.18 5.52
N LYS A 134 -1.49 2.91 5.27
CA LYS A 134 -2.81 2.41 5.70
C LYS A 134 -2.95 2.41 7.22
N ARG A 135 -1.87 2.10 7.94
CA ARG A 135 -1.86 2.16 9.42
C ARG A 135 -1.85 3.59 9.96
N SER A 136 -1.11 4.48 9.30
CA SER A 136 -0.76 5.78 9.88
C SER A 136 -1.63 6.93 9.37
N LEU A 137 -2.27 6.78 8.22
CA LEU A 137 -3.10 7.82 7.59
C LEU A 137 -4.55 7.37 7.31
N PRO A 138 -5.23 6.63 8.22
CA PRO A 138 -6.54 6.06 7.92
C PRO A 138 -7.62 7.11 7.61
N LYS A 139 -7.62 8.26 8.29
CA LYS A 139 -8.61 9.31 8.05
C LYS A 139 -8.38 9.96 6.69
N PHE A 140 -7.13 10.33 6.40
CA PHE A 140 -6.75 10.96 5.16
C PHE A 140 -6.98 10.02 3.98
N LEU A 141 -6.60 8.74 4.08
CA LEU A 141 -6.80 7.78 2.98
C LEU A 141 -8.28 7.57 2.66
N LYS A 142 -9.13 7.50 3.70
CA LYS A 142 -10.59 7.46 3.52
C LYS A 142 -11.10 8.71 2.81
N TYR A 143 -10.65 9.88 3.24
CA TYR A 143 -11.01 11.17 2.63
C TYR A 143 -10.52 11.27 1.17
N PHE A 144 -9.27 10.89 0.91
CA PHE A 144 -8.66 10.88 -0.43
C PHE A 144 -9.42 9.95 -1.37
N GLN A 145 -9.82 8.77 -0.90
CA GLN A 145 -10.62 7.84 -1.67
C GLN A 145 -12.03 8.39 -1.96
N SER A 146 -12.72 8.94 -0.96
CA SER A 146 -14.11 9.38 -1.12
C SER A 146 -14.25 10.70 -1.88
N GLU A 147 -13.38 11.67 -1.60
CA GLU A 147 -13.52 13.05 -2.12
C GLU A 147 -12.72 13.31 -3.38
N PHE A 148 -11.62 12.58 -3.59
CA PHE A 148 -10.73 12.73 -4.74
C PHE A 148 -10.78 11.54 -5.70
N ASN A 149 -11.62 10.51 -5.45
CA ASN A 149 -11.58 9.25 -6.18
C ASN A 149 -10.16 8.66 -6.23
N GLY A 150 -9.40 8.82 -5.15
CA GLY A 150 -8.02 8.35 -5.03
C GLY A 150 -7.96 6.82 -5.15
N ILE A 151 -7.17 6.35 -6.10
CA ILE A 151 -6.94 4.92 -6.35
C ILE A 151 -5.61 4.53 -5.71
N GLN A 152 -5.65 3.52 -4.85
CA GLN A 152 -4.45 2.94 -4.26
C GLN A 152 -3.84 1.90 -5.20
N PHE A 153 -2.52 1.87 -5.28
CA PHE A 153 -1.72 0.95 -6.08
C PHE A 153 -1.00 0.00 -5.12
N PRO A 154 -1.61 -1.14 -4.73
CA PRO A 154 -1.08 -2.03 -3.71
C PRO A 154 0.18 -2.82 -4.13
N TYR A 155 0.51 -2.86 -5.43
CA TYR A 155 1.60 -3.68 -5.97
C TYR A 155 2.75 -2.81 -6.51
N VAL A 156 3.16 -1.79 -5.77
CA VAL A 156 4.38 -1.01 -6.08
C VAL A 156 5.56 -1.60 -5.35
N ASN A 157 6.65 -1.83 -6.05
CA ASN A 157 7.91 -2.30 -5.48
C ASN A 157 8.98 -1.23 -5.58
N ARG A 158 9.83 -1.14 -4.56
CA ARG A 158 11.03 -0.30 -4.60
C ARG A 158 11.98 -0.80 -5.70
N VAL A 159 12.66 0.13 -6.36
CA VAL A 159 13.67 -0.13 -7.39
C VAL A 159 15.00 -0.52 -6.77
N GLY A 160 15.36 0.13 -5.66
CA GLY A 160 16.61 -0.13 -4.96
C GLY A 160 16.46 -0.04 -3.47
N GLU A 161 17.58 -0.22 -2.79
CA GLU A 161 17.57 -0.50 -1.37
C GLU A 161 17.03 0.70 -0.55
N ASN A 162 17.64 1.88 -0.66
CA ASN A 162 17.32 3.07 0.15
C ASN A 162 16.66 4.19 -0.70
N SER A 163 16.50 5.40 -0.15
CA SER A 163 15.82 6.49 -0.85
C SER A 163 16.48 6.90 -2.15
N HIS A 164 17.80 6.89 -2.21
CA HIS A 164 18.54 7.40 -3.36
C HIS A 164 18.25 6.67 -4.70
N PRO A 165 18.34 5.33 -4.84
CA PRO A 165 17.99 4.64 -6.08
C PRO A 165 16.52 4.78 -6.47
N ASN A 166 15.62 4.85 -5.49
CA ASN A 166 14.18 5.06 -5.71
C ASN A 166 13.90 6.48 -6.21
N GLY A 167 14.54 7.47 -5.60
CA GLY A 167 14.52 8.87 -6.04
C GLY A 167 15.12 9.07 -7.42
N VAL A 168 16.24 8.41 -7.74
CA VAL A 168 16.89 8.54 -9.05
C VAL A 168 16.05 7.93 -10.16
N SER A 169 15.46 6.76 -9.92
CA SER A 169 14.54 6.14 -10.88
C SER A 169 13.31 7.01 -11.10
N LEU A 170 12.75 7.62 -10.05
CA LEU A 170 11.62 8.54 -10.17
C LEU A 170 11.98 9.85 -10.89
N TRP A 171 13.10 10.50 -10.54
CA TRP A 171 13.41 11.83 -11.06
C TRP A 171 14.05 11.78 -12.45
N PHE A 172 14.90 10.79 -12.71
CA PHE A 172 15.74 10.72 -13.92
C PHE A 172 15.37 9.56 -14.83
N GLY A 173 14.65 8.54 -14.35
CA GLY A 173 14.38 7.34 -15.13
C GLY A 173 15.65 6.53 -15.34
N LYS A 174 16.51 6.52 -14.32
CA LYS A 174 17.81 5.84 -14.32
C LYS A 174 17.93 4.92 -13.12
N SER A 175 18.58 3.79 -13.32
CA SER A 175 19.01 2.86 -12.27
C SER A 175 20.44 3.19 -11.81
N VAL A 176 20.70 3.10 -10.51
CA VAL A 176 22.05 3.23 -9.91
C VAL A 176 22.53 1.94 -9.25
N GLU A 177 21.63 0.97 -9.09
CA GLU A 177 21.90 -0.37 -8.59
C GLU A 177 21.64 -1.37 -9.72
N SER A 178 22.48 -2.40 -9.83
CA SER A 178 22.28 -3.47 -10.82
C SER A 178 21.21 -4.44 -10.35
N GLY A 179 20.42 -4.94 -11.28
CA GLY A 179 19.41 -5.98 -11.04
C GLY A 179 19.82 -7.35 -11.59
N GLN A 180 18.90 -8.30 -11.44
CA GLN A 180 19.01 -9.62 -12.07
C GLN A 180 17.61 -10.08 -12.48
N LYS A 181 17.48 -10.62 -13.70
CA LYS A 181 16.26 -11.27 -14.15
C LYS A 181 16.08 -12.61 -13.42
N VAL A 182 14.85 -13.12 -13.38
CA VAL A 182 14.54 -14.47 -12.86
C VAL A 182 15.34 -15.56 -13.60
N SER A 183 15.66 -15.33 -14.88
CA SER A 183 16.53 -16.21 -15.68
C SER A 183 18.00 -16.22 -15.27
N GLY A 184 18.40 -15.36 -14.32
CA GLY A 184 19.78 -15.21 -13.85
C GLY A 184 20.62 -14.18 -14.63
N GLU A 185 20.08 -13.59 -15.69
CA GLU A 185 20.76 -12.55 -16.47
C GLU A 185 20.91 -11.26 -15.64
N ARG A 186 22.13 -10.71 -15.59
CA ARG A 186 22.42 -9.46 -14.91
C ARG A 186 21.86 -8.27 -15.70
N ILE A 187 21.24 -7.33 -14.98
CA ILE A 187 20.84 -6.02 -15.52
C ILE A 187 21.82 -4.99 -14.98
N ASP A 188 22.60 -4.38 -15.85
CA ASP A 188 23.53 -3.34 -15.45
C ASP A 188 22.80 -2.03 -15.14
N ALA A 189 23.32 -1.30 -14.16
CA ALA A 189 22.80 0.01 -13.79
C ALA A 189 23.12 1.04 -14.88
N ASP A 190 22.19 1.94 -15.16
CA ASP A 190 22.41 3.06 -16.08
C ASP A 190 23.55 3.97 -15.61
N TRP A 191 23.61 4.20 -14.31
CA TRP A 191 24.59 5.05 -13.66
C TRP A 191 25.41 4.26 -12.64
N ASN A 192 26.73 4.43 -12.71
CA ASN A 192 27.61 3.95 -11.66
C ASN A 192 27.39 4.79 -10.39
N ALA A 193 26.97 4.15 -9.29
CA ALA A 193 26.66 4.81 -8.02
C ALA A 193 27.81 5.69 -7.49
N VAL A 194 29.06 5.24 -7.64
CA VAL A 194 30.24 5.97 -7.16
C VAL A 194 30.53 7.19 -8.03
N ASN A 195 30.64 7.00 -9.35
CA ASN A 195 30.96 8.09 -10.27
C ASN A 195 29.88 9.18 -10.28
N LYS A 196 28.61 8.78 -10.15
CA LYS A 196 27.48 9.72 -10.03
C LYS A 196 27.67 10.64 -8.82
N CYS A 197 28.05 10.10 -7.66
CA CYS A 197 28.16 10.89 -6.44
C CYS A 197 29.36 11.84 -6.42
N HIS A 198 30.39 11.60 -7.24
CA HIS A 198 31.56 12.49 -7.36
C HIS A 198 31.39 13.68 -8.32
N ARG A 199 30.23 13.83 -8.96
CA ARG A 199 29.93 14.93 -9.89
C ARG A 199 28.61 15.61 -9.57
N TYR A 200 28.48 16.84 -10.02
CA TYR A 200 27.21 17.54 -10.03
C TYR A 200 26.30 17.01 -11.14
N ILE A 201 24.98 17.01 -10.90
CA ILE A 201 23.98 16.42 -11.80
C ILE A 201 23.10 17.45 -12.52
N ASP A 202 23.50 18.72 -12.52
CA ASP A 202 22.80 19.86 -13.14
C ASP A 202 22.54 19.68 -14.65
N ASN A 203 23.44 18.99 -15.34
CA ASN A 203 23.33 18.72 -16.77
C ASN A 203 22.39 17.56 -17.10
N GLU A 204 21.94 16.79 -16.12
CA GLU A 204 21.05 15.65 -16.33
C GLU A 204 19.60 16.09 -16.58
N THR A 205 18.84 15.27 -17.31
CA THR A 205 17.42 15.51 -17.52
C THR A 205 16.62 14.90 -16.37
N HIS A 206 16.00 15.76 -15.54
CA HIS A 206 15.12 15.37 -14.44
C HIS A 206 13.71 15.93 -14.61
N LEU A 207 12.75 15.37 -13.85
CA LEU A 207 11.34 15.77 -13.87
C LEU A 207 11.16 17.29 -13.78
N PHE A 208 11.76 17.96 -12.79
CA PHE A 208 11.59 19.41 -12.64
C PHE A 208 12.02 20.20 -13.88
N LYS A 209 13.17 19.88 -14.47
CA LYS A 209 13.65 20.53 -15.70
C LYS A 209 12.64 20.31 -16.84
N GLN A 210 12.15 19.09 -17.01
CA GLN A 210 11.16 18.78 -18.03
C GLN A 210 9.83 19.53 -17.82
N PHE A 211 9.32 19.59 -16.59
CA PHE A 211 8.10 20.35 -16.28
C PHE A 211 8.29 21.85 -16.50
N LYS A 212 9.43 22.40 -16.06
CA LYS A 212 9.81 23.80 -16.26
C LYS A 212 9.89 24.17 -17.74
N ASP A 213 10.51 23.32 -18.56
CA ASP A 213 10.60 23.50 -20.02
C ASP A 213 9.23 23.52 -20.72
N HIS A 214 8.18 23.01 -20.06
CA HIS A 214 6.78 23.04 -20.54
C HIS A 214 5.94 24.12 -19.83
N GLY A 215 6.60 25.11 -19.23
CA GLY A 215 5.97 26.29 -18.65
C GLY A 215 5.25 26.04 -17.32
N TYR A 216 5.66 25.01 -16.57
CA TYR A 216 5.27 24.87 -15.17
C TYR A 216 6.22 25.68 -14.29
N THR A 217 5.69 26.30 -13.23
CA THR A 217 6.52 26.68 -12.09
C THR A 217 6.89 25.41 -11.33
N THR A 218 8.11 25.33 -10.81
CA THR A 218 8.60 24.15 -10.08
C THR A 218 8.87 24.45 -8.61
N LEU A 219 8.38 23.57 -7.72
CA LEU A 219 8.59 23.61 -6.28
C LEU A 219 9.16 22.26 -5.81
N LEU A 220 10.28 22.32 -5.09
CA LEU A 220 10.84 21.18 -4.35
C LEU A 220 10.88 21.52 -2.86
N THR A 221 10.22 20.69 -2.07
CA THR A 221 10.15 20.81 -0.61
C THR A 221 10.64 19.51 0.01
N GLU A 222 11.78 19.55 0.69
CA GLU A 222 12.31 18.41 1.45
C GLU A 222 12.54 18.90 2.87
N ASP A 223 11.96 18.24 3.87
CA ASP A 223 12.00 18.68 5.29
C ASP A 223 13.23 18.19 6.05
N TRP A 224 14.32 17.90 5.33
CA TRP A 224 15.64 17.60 5.89
C TRP A 224 16.75 18.37 5.15
N MET A 225 17.79 18.82 5.84
CA MET A 225 18.92 19.52 5.24
C MET A 225 19.73 18.63 4.28
N VAL A 226 19.78 17.32 4.56
CA VAL A 226 20.41 16.33 3.67
C VAL A 226 19.33 15.80 2.74
N GLU A 227 19.30 16.33 1.52
CA GLU A 227 18.23 16.10 0.55
C GLU A 227 18.47 14.83 -0.26
N LEU A 228 17.43 14.35 -0.94
CA LEU A 228 17.44 13.09 -1.67
C LEU A 228 18.63 12.93 -2.62
N MET A 229 19.00 14.00 -3.34
CA MET A 229 20.04 13.94 -4.37
C MET A 229 21.48 14.14 -3.87
N ASP A 230 21.67 14.67 -2.67
CA ASP A 230 22.98 14.83 -2.02
C ASP A 230 23.14 14.01 -0.73
N SER A 231 22.17 13.14 -0.44
CA SER A 231 22.20 12.15 0.63
C SER A 231 23.18 10.99 0.38
N TYR A 232 23.06 9.95 1.22
CA TYR A 232 23.86 8.74 1.19
C TYR A 232 23.95 8.12 -0.23
N PRO A 233 25.14 7.74 -0.72
CA PRO A 233 26.43 7.60 -0.03
C PRO A 233 27.31 8.87 0.00
N PHE A 234 26.73 10.06 0.22
CA PHE A 234 27.36 11.38 0.06
C PHE A 234 27.61 11.71 -1.40
N CYS A 235 26.60 12.25 -2.04
CA CYS A 235 26.66 12.70 -3.42
C CYS A 235 26.75 14.22 -3.46
N LYS A 236 27.39 14.77 -4.49
CA LYS A 236 27.42 16.23 -4.67
C LYS A 236 26.05 16.84 -4.96
N GLY A 237 25.09 16.04 -5.43
CA GLY A 237 23.76 16.50 -5.84
C GLY A 237 23.84 17.56 -6.94
N PHE A 238 22.97 18.56 -6.83
CA PHE A 238 22.93 19.72 -7.71
C PHE A 238 23.85 20.82 -7.19
N LEU A 239 24.57 21.51 -8.09
CA LEU A 239 25.33 22.72 -7.75
C LEU A 239 24.41 23.94 -7.75
N ASP A 240 23.63 24.10 -8.82
CA ASP A 240 22.67 25.17 -9.01
C ASP A 240 21.28 24.71 -8.55
N LYS A 241 20.45 25.67 -8.17
CA LYS A 241 19.07 25.39 -7.73
C LYS A 241 18.28 24.72 -8.89
N PRO A 242 17.81 23.47 -8.74
CA PRO A 242 17.20 22.70 -9.84
C PRO A 242 15.73 23.08 -10.12
N VAL A 243 15.15 23.96 -9.30
CA VAL A 243 13.73 24.36 -9.30
C VAL A 243 13.58 25.87 -9.12
N ASP A 244 12.39 26.41 -9.36
CA ASP A 244 12.11 27.83 -9.12
C ASP A 244 12.06 28.14 -7.62
N HIS A 245 11.47 27.25 -6.83
CA HIS A 245 11.31 27.37 -5.38
C HIS A 245 11.83 26.13 -4.68
N MET A 246 12.74 26.33 -3.72
CA MET A 246 13.40 25.24 -3.00
C MET A 246 13.33 25.51 -1.50
N PHE A 247 12.91 24.52 -0.72
CA PHE A 247 12.74 24.67 0.73
C PHE A 247 14.08 24.60 1.51
N ARG A 248 15.14 24.09 0.91
CA ARG A 248 16.48 23.93 1.50
C ARG A 248 17.01 25.06 2.39
N PRO A 249 16.85 26.36 2.05
CA PRO A 249 17.31 27.43 2.93
C PRO A 249 16.63 27.39 4.31
N PHE A 250 15.35 26.98 4.36
CA PHE A 250 14.61 26.80 5.61
C PHE A 250 15.24 25.68 6.45
N THR A 251 15.41 24.48 5.88
CA THR A 251 16.00 23.33 6.59
C THR A 251 17.44 23.58 6.99
N SER A 252 18.22 24.29 6.18
CA SER A 252 19.59 24.70 6.51
C SER A 252 19.65 25.61 7.74
N VAL A 253 18.75 26.60 7.82
CA VAL A 253 18.65 27.50 8.99
C VAL A 253 18.15 26.72 10.21
N PHE A 254 17.12 25.89 10.03
CA PHE A 254 16.53 25.09 11.10
C PHE A 254 17.51 24.09 11.71
N GLU A 255 18.31 23.38 10.91
CA GLU A 255 19.17 22.31 11.45
C GLU A 255 20.58 22.77 11.80
N ARG A 256 21.15 23.72 11.04
CA ARG A 256 22.61 23.93 11.04
C ARG A 256 23.07 25.37 11.26
N VAL A 257 22.54 26.34 10.51
CA VAL A 257 23.14 27.69 10.45
C VAL A 257 22.34 28.77 11.18
N GLY A 258 21.12 28.46 11.63
CA GLY A 258 20.29 29.39 12.40
C GLY A 258 20.83 29.62 13.82
N MET A 259 20.26 30.63 14.49
CA MET A 259 20.50 30.83 15.93
C MET A 259 19.85 29.70 16.73
N ASP A 260 20.42 29.35 17.89
CA ASP A 260 19.94 28.22 18.71
C ASP A 260 18.44 28.28 19.01
N ILE A 261 17.91 29.47 19.34
CA ILE A 261 16.48 29.65 19.60
C ILE A 261 15.60 29.39 18.36
N THR A 262 16.08 29.74 17.17
CA THR A 262 15.36 29.49 15.91
C THR A 262 15.42 28.01 15.55
N ARG A 263 16.53 27.33 15.81
CA ARG A 263 16.70 25.90 15.50
C ARG A 263 15.79 25.00 16.33
N GLN A 264 15.36 25.45 17.51
CA GLN A 264 14.48 24.67 18.40
C GLN A 264 12.98 24.95 18.17
N HIS A 265 12.61 25.94 17.36
CA HIS A 265 11.22 26.46 17.29
C HIS A 265 10.17 25.53 16.68
N LEU A 266 10.60 24.42 16.06
CA LEU A 266 9.73 23.40 15.47
C LEU A 266 9.85 22.03 16.16
N GLU A 267 10.47 21.99 17.34
CA GLU A 267 10.53 20.79 18.19
C GLU A 267 9.23 20.64 19.04
N GLY A 268 8.09 21.14 18.53
CA GLY A 268 6.77 21.00 19.14
C GLY A 268 6.39 22.04 20.20
N HIS A 269 7.32 22.82 20.75
CA HIS A 269 7.00 23.80 21.81
C HIS A 269 6.11 24.97 21.36
N LEU A 270 6.03 25.23 20.05
CA LEU A 270 5.10 26.19 19.44
C LEU A 270 3.81 25.54 18.93
N CYS A 271 3.55 24.27 19.28
CA CYS A 271 2.52 23.44 18.64
C CYS A 271 2.68 23.43 17.11
N ARG A 272 3.93 23.45 16.64
CA ARG A 272 4.29 23.48 15.24
C ARG A 272 5.50 22.59 14.96
N GLU A 273 5.48 21.89 13.83
CA GLU A 273 6.53 20.99 13.38
C GLU A 273 7.05 21.31 11.97
N ILE A 274 8.18 20.72 11.58
CA ILE A 274 8.83 21.02 10.30
C ILE A 274 7.97 20.66 9.08
N HIS A 275 7.24 19.53 9.14
CA HIS A 275 6.37 19.11 8.06
C HIS A 275 5.22 20.11 7.83
N GLU A 276 4.73 20.78 8.88
CA GLU A 276 3.70 21.82 8.73
C GLU A 276 4.27 23.06 8.02
N ALA A 277 5.50 23.47 8.36
CA ALA A 277 6.19 24.55 7.65
C ALA A 277 6.43 24.21 6.16
N ALA A 278 6.78 22.96 5.87
CA ALA A 278 6.93 22.45 4.50
C ALA A 278 5.59 22.53 3.72
N MET A 279 4.48 22.12 4.36
CA MET A 279 3.14 22.16 3.78
C MET A 279 2.63 23.60 3.59
N GLU A 280 2.86 24.50 4.55
CA GLU A 280 2.58 25.93 4.42
C GLU A 280 3.30 26.55 3.22
N TYR A 281 4.55 26.16 2.95
CA TYR A 281 5.30 26.63 1.80
C TYR A 281 4.70 26.14 0.47
N TRP A 282 4.21 24.89 0.45
CA TRP A 282 3.45 24.36 -0.69
C TRP A 282 2.13 25.12 -0.91
N GLU A 283 1.37 25.37 0.15
CA GLU A 283 0.12 26.16 0.11
C GLU A 283 0.36 27.58 -0.41
N GLN A 284 1.45 28.24 0.01
CA GLN A 284 1.84 29.55 -0.52
C GLN A 284 2.16 29.50 -2.01
N ALA A 285 2.87 28.47 -2.48
CA ALA A 285 3.18 28.32 -3.91
C ALA A 285 1.92 28.10 -4.75
N MET A 286 1.00 27.25 -4.29
CA MET A 286 -0.30 27.02 -4.95
C MET A 286 -1.08 28.33 -5.10
N ASN A 287 -1.11 29.15 -4.04
CA ASN A 287 -1.82 30.44 -4.05
C ASN A 287 -1.12 31.51 -4.90
N THR A 288 0.21 31.51 -4.93
CA THR A 288 1.00 32.48 -5.71
C THR A 288 0.89 32.23 -7.21
N TYR A 289 0.84 30.96 -7.62
CA TYR A 289 0.85 30.54 -9.03
C TYR A 289 -0.50 30.04 -9.51
N ARG A 290 -1.59 30.74 -9.20
CA ARG A 290 -2.93 30.41 -9.73
C ARG A 290 -3.07 30.67 -11.24
N ASP A 291 -2.18 31.48 -11.82
CA ASP A 291 -2.22 31.91 -13.22
C ASP A 291 -1.52 30.95 -14.20
N ARG A 292 -0.81 29.94 -13.69
CA ARG A 292 0.01 29.01 -14.47
C ARG A 292 0.12 27.67 -13.75
N PRO A 293 0.42 26.57 -14.44
CA PRO A 293 0.49 25.27 -13.77
C PRO A 293 1.74 25.15 -12.89
N LEU A 294 1.60 24.42 -11.79
CA LEU A 294 2.63 24.17 -10.79
C LEU A 294 2.99 22.67 -10.79
N PHE A 295 4.28 22.36 -10.82
CA PHE A 295 4.80 21.04 -10.48
C PHE A 295 5.45 21.12 -9.11
N ALA A 296 4.74 20.63 -8.10
CA ALA A 296 5.19 20.60 -6.72
C ALA A 296 5.57 19.17 -6.33
N PHE A 297 6.73 19.03 -5.71
CA PHE A 297 7.21 17.78 -5.14
C PHE A 297 7.57 18.03 -3.67
N THR A 298 6.85 17.38 -2.76
CA THR A 298 7.09 17.47 -1.32
C THR A 298 7.53 16.11 -0.80
N TRP A 299 8.74 16.02 -0.29
CA TRP A 299 9.30 14.85 0.39
C TRP A 299 9.33 15.13 1.90
N LEU A 300 8.54 14.38 2.66
CA LEU A 300 8.51 14.48 4.13
C LEU A 300 9.30 13.31 4.73
N ILE A 301 10.55 13.56 5.05
CA ILE A 301 11.50 12.63 5.66
C ILE A 301 11.19 12.47 7.16
N ASP A 302 11.07 13.58 7.89
CA ASP A 302 11.05 13.59 9.37
C ASP A 302 9.94 12.70 9.95
N LEU A 303 8.78 12.71 9.31
CA LEU A 303 7.61 11.95 9.74
C LEU A 303 7.77 10.42 9.62
N ALA A 304 8.49 9.93 8.62
CA ALA A 304 8.40 8.52 8.19
C ALA A 304 9.73 7.77 8.14
N HIS A 305 10.86 8.45 8.30
CA HIS A 305 12.18 7.85 8.10
C HIS A 305 12.57 6.86 9.21
N GLU A 306 12.33 7.20 10.47
CA GLU A 306 12.73 6.38 11.63
C GLU A 306 11.57 5.71 12.37
N TYR A 307 10.36 6.27 12.28
CA TYR A 307 9.21 5.87 13.10
C TYR A 307 8.11 5.24 12.25
N PRO A 308 7.75 3.95 12.46
CA PRO A 308 6.70 3.28 11.68
C PRO A 308 5.29 3.84 11.88
N ASP A 309 5.10 4.67 12.90
CA ASP A 309 3.87 5.33 13.32
C ASP A 309 4.01 6.87 13.36
N GLY A 310 5.18 7.42 13.01
CA GLY A 310 5.40 8.87 12.97
C GLY A 310 4.38 9.63 12.11
N PRO A 311 3.93 9.11 10.93
CA PRO A 311 2.92 9.78 10.12
C PRO A 311 1.53 9.87 10.75
N VAL A 312 1.25 9.16 11.85
CA VAL A 312 -0.04 9.27 12.59
C VAL A 312 -0.32 10.71 13.00
N ARG A 313 0.72 11.47 13.35
CA ARG A 313 0.60 12.88 13.76
C ARG A 313 0.24 13.81 12.59
N PHE A 314 0.33 13.32 11.36
CA PHE A 314 0.05 14.07 10.14
C PHE A 314 -1.34 13.78 9.54
N ASP A 315 -2.03 12.70 9.96
CA ASP A 315 -3.29 12.23 9.36
C ASP A 315 -4.39 13.32 9.37
N ASP A 316 -4.60 13.92 10.54
CA ASP A 316 -5.58 15.01 10.71
C ASP A 316 -5.18 16.27 9.96
N TYR A 317 -3.89 16.64 10.02
CA TYR A 317 -3.37 17.84 9.35
C TYR A 317 -3.49 17.72 7.83
N LEU A 318 -3.10 16.57 7.27
CA LEU A 318 -3.13 16.32 5.83
C LEU A 318 -4.56 16.31 5.29
N THR A 319 -5.50 15.75 6.04
CA THR A 319 -6.94 15.85 5.71
C THR A 319 -7.39 17.30 5.64
N GLN A 320 -7.11 18.10 6.68
CA GLN A 320 -7.47 19.52 6.71
C GLN A 320 -6.77 20.34 5.62
N PHE A 321 -5.53 19.99 5.28
CA PHE A 321 -4.78 20.60 4.19
C PHE A 321 -5.49 20.41 2.85
N PHE A 322 -5.93 19.18 2.56
CA PHE A 322 -6.64 18.90 1.31
C PHE A 322 -8.03 19.54 1.29
N GLU A 323 -8.75 19.52 2.42
CA GLU A 323 -10.07 20.16 2.54
C GLU A 323 -10.01 21.65 2.24
N ARG A 324 -9.05 22.38 2.83
CA ARG A 324 -8.95 23.84 2.65
C ARG A 324 -8.36 24.26 1.30
N ASN A 325 -7.58 23.39 0.65
CA ASN A 325 -6.98 23.64 -0.67
C ASN A 325 -7.74 22.99 -1.83
N ARG A 326 -8.97 22.54 -1.59
CA ARG A 326 -9.78 21.77 -2.54
C ARG A 326 -9.96 22.45 -3.90
N GLU A 327 -10.07 23.78 -3.93
CA GLU A 327 -10.20 24.56 -5.18
C GLU A 327 -9.09 24.24 -6.19
N ILE A 328 -7.85 24.14 -5.73
CA ILE A 328 -6.68 23.89 -6.58
C ILE A 328 -6.47 22.38 -6.76
N LEU A 329 -6.65 21.61 -5.68
CA LEU A 329 -6.40 20.17 -5.69
C LEU A 329 -7.43 19.40 -6.54
N ASP A 330 -8.69 19.87 -6.63
CA ASP A 330 -9.72 19.26 -7.48
C ASP A 330 -9.37 19.33 -8.98
N ASP A 331 -8.55 20.29 -9.44
CA ASP A 331 -8.06 20.38 -10.82
C ASP A 331 -6.64 19.81 -11.00
N SER A 332 -6.11 19.11 -9.99
CA SER A 332 -4.74 18.62 -9.95
C SER A 332 -4.65 17.10 -10.12
N PHE A 333 -3.57 16.64 -10.74
CA PHE A 333 -3.11 15.26 -10.57
C PHE A 333 -2.35 15.18 -9.26
N ILE A 334 -2.73 14.26 -8.37
CA ILE A 334 -2.14 14.14 -7.04
C ILE A 334 -1.57 12.74 -6.88
N PHE A 335 -0.33 12.68 -6.42
CA PHE A 335 0.40 11.46 -6.13
C PHE A 335 0.82 11.48 -4.67
N ILE A 336 0.56 10.39 -3.97
CA ILE A 336 0.96 10.19 -2.57
C ILE A 336 1.76 8.92 -2.55
N SER A 337 3.07 9.06 -2.36
CA SER A 337 4.00 7.96 -2.57
C SER A 337 5.00 7.87 -1.43
N GLY A 338 5.31 6.64 -1.04
CA GLY A 338 6.59 6.31 -0.40
C GLY A 338 7.62 5.94 -1.46
N ASP A 339 8.90 6.03 -1.11
CA ASP A 339 10.03 5.59 -1.93
C ASP A 339 10.42 4.13 -1.64
N HIS A 340 10.34 3.73 -0.38
CA HIS A 340 10.43 2.37 0.11
C HIS A 340 9.59 2.21 1.38
N GLY A 341 9.39 0.98 1.86
CA GLY A 341 8.89 0.78 3.21
C GLY A 341 9.99 0.97 4.24
N ILE A 342 9.64 0.95 5.52
CA ILE A 342 10.59 1.21 6.61
C ILE A 342 11.73 0.17 6.66
N ARG A 343 12.94 0.65 6.95
CA ARG A 343 14.20 -0.11 6.79
C ARG A 343 14.97 -0.33 8.09
N VAL A 344 14.56 0.31 9.17
CA VAL A 344 15.30 0.41 10.43
C VAL A 344 14.38 0.06 11.59
N GLY A 345 14.91 -0.51 12.68
CA GLY A 345 14.12 -0.88 13.85
C GLY A 345 13.54 -2.30 13.80
N ASP A 346 12.98 -2.75 14.93
CA ASP A 346 12.69 -4.17 15.17
C ASP A 346 11.59 -4.76 14.26
N HIS A 347 10.67 -3.93 13.76
CA HIS A 347 9.56 -4.38 12.92
C HIS A 347 10.02 -5.04 11.61
N ILE A 348 11.20 -4.67 11.07
CA ILE A 348 11.76 -5.28 9.85
C ILE A 348 12.17 -6.75 10.05
N THR A 349 12.30 -7.21 11.30
CA THR A 349 12.63 -8.60 11.63
C THR A 349 11.42 -9.54 11.51
N SER A 350 10.21 -8.98 11.49
CA SER A 350 9.00 -9.74 11.22
C SER A 350 8.87 -10.04 9.73
N GLU A 351 8.21 -11.16 9.40
CA GLU A 351 7.92 -11.54 8.01
C GLU A 351 7.15 -10.41 7.28
N ILE A 352 6.12 -9.85 7.92
CA ILE A 352 5.33 -8.76 7.35
C ILE A 352 6.15 -7.48 7.16
N GLY A 353 7.02 -7.12 8.10
CA GLY A 353 7.89 -5.95 7.97
C GLY A 353 8.90 -6.09 6.83
N SER A 354 9.38 -7.31 6.56
CA SER A 354 10.22 -7.61 5.39
C SER A 354 9.48 -7.39 4.06
N PHE A 355 8.20 -7.78 4.00
CA PHE A 355 7.35 -7.46 2.85
C PHE A 355 7.08 -5.96 2.75
N GLU A 356 6.65 -5.30 3.82
CA GLU A 356 6.35 -3.86 3.82
C GLU A 356 7.54 -3.03 3.35
N ARG A 357 8.77 -3.37 3.78
CA ARG A 357 10.01 -2.69 3.34
C ARG A 357 10.14 -2.58 1.82
N ASN A 358 9.66 -3.59 1.09
CA ASN A 358 9.74 -3.63 -0.37
C ASN A 358 8.51 -3.02 -1.06
N ASN A 359 7.42 -2.76 -0.33
CA ASN A 359 6.16 -2.29 -0.88
C ASN A 359 5.83 -0.87 -0.40
N PRO A 360 6.44 0.17 -1.00
CA PRO A 360 6.03 1.54 -0.72
C PRO A 360 4.56 1.79 -1.09
N PHE A 361 3.91 2.69 -0.37
CA PHE A 361 2.56 3.12 -0.72
C PHE A 361 2.57 3.97 -1.99
N LEU A 362 1.55 3.81 -2.84
CA LEU A 362 1.23 4.74 -3.91
C LEU A 362 -0.28 4.92 -3.99
N GLY A 363 -0.73 6.18 -3.95
CA GLY A 363 -2.11 6.58 -4.20
C GLY A 363 -2.12 7.69 -5.25
N ILE A 364 -3.04 7.59 -6.22
CA ILE A 364 -3.15 8.57 -7.30
C ILE A 364 -4.60 9.04 -7.42
N SER A 365 -4.79 10.35 -7.49
CA SER A 365 -6.04 10.95 -7.95
C SER A 365 -5.79 11.81 -9.19
N VAL A 366 -6.85 11.99 -9.97
CA VAL A 366 -6.83 12.79 -11.20
C VAL A 366 -7.77 13.98 -11.05
N PRO A 367 -7.57 15.06 -11.82
CA PRO A 367 -8.47 16.21 -11.83
C PRO A 367 -9.93 15.80 -12.01
N LYS A 368 -10.87 16.44 -11.31
CA LYS A 368 -12.31 16.13 -11.34
C LYS A 368 -12.89 16.06 -12.75
N LYS A 369 -12.41 16.90 -13.66
CA LYS A 369 -12.83 16.89 -15.08
C LYS A 369 -12.53 15.59 -15.82
N PHE A 370 -11.61 14.78 -15.31
CA PHE A 370 -11.22 13.48 -15.88
C PHE A 370 -11.85 12.28 -15.15
N GLN A 371 -12.66 12.53 -14.12
CA GLN A 371 -13.28 11.47 -13.31
C GLN A 371 -14.63 10.99 -13.89
N ASP A 372 -15.18 11.65 -14.91
CA ASP A 372 -16.39 11.21 -15.62
C ASP A 372 -16.16 9.80 -16.23
N GLU A 373 -17.12 8.89 -16.03
CA GLU A 373 -17.07 7.52 -16.55
C GLU A 373 -16.86 7.47 -18.07
N ARG A 374 -17.34 8.48 -18.82
CA ARG A 374 -17.12 8.60 -20.27
C ARG A 374 -15.66 8.86 -20.62
N ASN A 375 -14.88 9.45 -19.71
CA ASN A 375 -13.45 9.60 -19.88
C ASN A 375 -12.73 8.26 -19.69
N GLY A 376 -13.24 7.33 -18.88
CA GLY A 376 -12.66 5.99 -18.70
C GLY A 376 -11.28 5.96 -18.03
N MET A 377 -10.73 7.11 -17.61
CA MET A 377 -9.42 7.21 -16.97
C MET A 377 -9.37 6.47 -15.65
N LEU A 378 -10.42 6.61 -14.82
CA LEU A 378 -10.52 5.90 -13.55
C LEU A 378 -10.61 4.39 -13.74
N GLU A 379 -11.26 3.92 -14.82
CA GLU A 379 -11.33 2.49 -15.14
C GLU A 379 -9.95 1.95 -15.47
N VAL A 380 -9.21 2.61 -16.37
CA VAL A 380 -7.84 2.18 -16.71
C VAL A 380 -6.91 2.27 -15.50
N MET A 381 -7.01 3.32 -14.69
CA MET A 381 -6.22 3.43 -13.47
C MET A 381 -6.51 2.29 -12.48
N ARG A 382 -7.78 1.88 -12.31
CA ARG A 382 -8.15 0.71 -11.47
C ARG A 382 -7.61 -0.61 -12.03
N LEU A 383 -7.54 -0.75 -13.36
CA LEU A 383 -6.92 -1.93 -13.98
C LEU A 383 -5.41 -1.95 -13.72
N ASN A 384 -4.75 -0.79 -13.89
CA ASN A 384 -3.30 -0.66 -13.72
C ASN A 384 -2.86 -0.70 -12.26
N SER A 385 -3.72 -0.31 -11.33
CA SER A 385 -3.44 -0.45 -9.90
C SER A 385 -3.31 -1.91 -9.45
N ASN A 386 -3.83 -2.85 -10.24
CA ASN A 386 -3.68 -4.28 -10.00
C ASN A 386 -2.45 -4.89 -10.71
N GLN A 387 -1.59 -4.08 -11.33
CA GLN A 387 -0.34 -4.52 -11.96
C GLN A 387 0.86 -4.22 -11.06
N LEU A 388 1.93 -5.02 -11.20
CA LEU A 388 3.20 -4.74 -10.55
C LEU A 388 3.82 -3.48 -11.15
N GLN A 389 4.19 -2.53 -10.29
CA GLN A 389 4.75 -1.24 -10.68
C GLN A 389 5.99 -0.88 -9.87
N THR A 390 6.72 0.12 -10.36
CA THR A 390 7.91 0.69 -9.74
C THR A 390 7.92 2.21 -9.90
N HIS A 391 8.90 2.88 -9.30
CA HIS A 391 9.11 4.32 -9.48
C HIS A 391 9.36 4.74 -10.94
N PHE A 392 9.83 3.83 -11.79
CA PHE A 392 9.93 4.09 -13.23
C PHE A 392 8.54 4.30 -13.87
N ASP A 393 7.54 3.53 -13.43
CA ASP A 393 6.16 3.61 -13.93
C ASP A 393 5.49 4.91 -13.46
N THR A 394 5.71 5.28 -12.20
CA THR A 394 5.27 6.57 -11.67
C THR A 394 5.88 7.74 -12.46
N ARG A 395 7.18 7.66 -12.76
CA ARG A 395 7.85 8.65 -13.60
C ARG A 395 7.26 8.72 -15.02
N ALA A 396 7.06 7.56 -15.66
CA ALA A 396 6.47 7.49 -17.00
C ALA A 396 5.09 8.15 -17.02
N THR A 397 4.26 7.86 -16.01
CA THR A 397 2.94 8.47 -15.81
C THR A 397 3.02 10.00 -15.68
N LEU A 398 3.95 10.53 -14.88
CA LEU A 398 4.18 11.98 -14.75
C LEU A 398 4.57 12.62 -16.08
N LEU A 399 5.43 11.96 -16.87
CA LEU A 399 5.79 12.46 -18.20
C LEU A 399 4.65 12.38 -19.21
N ASP A 400 3.80 11.35 -19.14
CA ASP A 400 2.63 11.28 -20.00
C ASP A 400 1.63 12.40 -19.70
N ILE A 401 1.41 12.73 -18.41
CA ILE A 401 0.64 13.91 -17.99
C ILE A 401 1.24 15.19 -18.57
N LEU A 402 2.56 15.35 -18.52
CA LEU A 402 3.25 16.51 -19.07
C LEU A 402 3.02 16.65 -20.59
N MET A 403 3.06 15.53 -21.32
CA MET A 403 2.90 15.51 -22.78
C MET A 403 1.47 15.79 -23.24
N VAL A 404 0.46 15.50 -22.42
CA VAL A 404 -0.96 15.81 -22.72
C VAL A 404 -1.17 17.31 -22.89
N LYS A 405 -0.41 18.16 -22.20
CA LYS A 405 -0.48 19.61 -22.36
C LYS A 405 0.03 20.10 -23.73
N LYS A 406 0.96 19.36 -24.36
CA LYS A 406 1.64 19.79 -25.60
C LYS A 406 0.84 19.49 -26.87
N THR A 407 0.02 18.47 -26.82
CA THR A 407 -0.80 18.05 -27.96
C THR A 407 -2.27 18.20 -27.62
N LYS A 408 -3.08 18.79 -28.52
CA LYS A 408 -4.55 18.61 -28.54
C LYS A 408 -4.88 17.14 -28.87
N VAL A 409 -4.34 16.21 -28.09
CA VAL A 409 -4.50 14.78 -28.26
C VAL A 409 -5.87 14.41 -27.72
N LYS A 410 -6.65 13.71 -28.54
CA LYS A 410 -7.95 13.15 -28.15
C LYS A 410 -7.80 12.25 -26.93
N ASP A 411 -8.75 12.30 -26.01
CA ASP A 411 -8.76 11.60 -24.71
C ASP A 411 -8.33 10.12 -24.79
N GLU A 412 -8.64 9.43 -25.90
CA GLU A 412 -8.32 8.01 -26.14
C GLU A 412 -6.83 7.65 -25.99
N ASN A 413 -5.89 8.53 -26.34
CA ASN A 413 -4.45 8.25 -26.22
C ASN A 413 -3.90 8.46 -24.79
N LEU A 414 -4.59 9.23 -23.95
CA LEU A 414 -4.25 9.41 -22.53
C LEU A 414 -4.65 8.17 -21.74
N LYS A 415 -5.81 7.58 -22.06
CA LYS A 415 -6.29 6.32 -21.49
C LYS A 415 -5.26 5.20 -21.62
N MET A 416 -4.61 5.07 -22.76
CA MET A 416 -3.65 3.98 -23.02
C MET A 416 -2.28 4.18 -22.33
N ARG A 417 -1.99 5.37 -21.79
CA ARG A 417 -0.63 5.75 -21.35
C ARG A 417 -0.45 5.78 -19.83
N LEU A 418 -1.51 6.05 -19.07
CA LEU A 418 -1.49 6.03 -17.61
C LEU A 418 -1.36 4.58 -17.10
N GLY A 419 -0.15 4.01 -17.14
CA GLY A 419 0.23 2.73 -16.52
C GLY A 419 0.56 1.56 -17.47
N GLN A 420 0.57 1.73 -18.80
CA GLN A 420 0.73 0.59 -19.73
C GLN A 420 2.16 0.37 -20.28
N LYS A 421 3.17 1.18 -19.95
CA LYS A 421 4.48 1.10 -20.64
C LYS A 421 5.60 0.38 -19.88
N VAL A 422 5.40 -0.91 -19.61
CA VAL A 422 6.53 -1.86 -19.42
C VAL A 422 6.41 -3.14 -20.27
N LEU A 423 5.22 -3.49 -20.78
CA LEU A 423 5.08 -4.70 -21.62
C LEU A 423 5.20 -4.46 -23.14
N ASP A 424 4.95 -3.24 -23.63
CA ASP A 424 5.00 -2.95 -25.07
C ASP A 424 6.41 -2.63 -25.60
N HIS A 425 7.37 -2.32 -24.72
CA HIS A 425 8.77 -2.10 -25.12
C HIS A 425 9.63 -3.36 -25.17
N LEU A 426 9.12 -4.51 -24.69
CA LEU A 426 9.84 -5.80 -24.75
C LEU A 426 9.41 -6.70 -25.92
N LYS A 427 8.51 -6.22 -26.80
CA LYS A 427 7.99 -7.01 -27.94
C LYS A 427 8.30 -6.47 -29.32
N ASN A 428 8.97 -5.33 -29.44
CA ASN A 428 9.27 -4.73 -30.75
C ASN A 428 10.78 -4.54 -30.96
N ASP A 429 11.55 -5.60 -30.76
CA ASP A 429 12.80 -5.82 -31.50
C ASP A 429 12.45 -6.44 -32.86
N GLN A 430 11.90 -5.67 -33.80
CA GLN A 430 11.86 -6.02 -35.22
C GLN A 430 11.75 -4.79 -36.14
N PHE A 431 12.94 -4.35 -36.60
CA PHE A 431 13.32 -3.76 -37.91
C PHE A 431 12.83 -2.36 -38.34
N PRO A 432 13.58 -1.61 -39.19
CA PRO A 432 14.96 -1.78 -39.67
C PRO A 432 15.97 -0.75 -39.11
#